data_AF-A0A7V4G7S1-F1
#
_entry.id   AF-A0A7V4G7S1-F1
#
_cell.length_a   1.000
_cell.length_b   1.000
_cell.length_c   1.000
_cell.angle_alpha   90.00
_cell.angle_beta   90.00
_cell.angle_gamma   90.00
#
_symmetry.space_group_name_H-M   'P 1'
#
loop_
_entity.id
_entity.type
_entity.pdbx_description
1 polymer ?
#
loop_
_entity_poly.entity_id
_entity_poly.type
_entity_poly.pdbx_seq_one_letter_code
_entity_poly.pdbx_strand_id
1 'polypeptide(L)'
;MARILYGVHGSLHGHAVRALTLARRFREHTFLFVSHGRGAALLRPEFQVVEIPGPLTVYRDHRVDQVATLRENLRFFLTAERRIRQVMALIRAFQPDAALCDYDFLVPRACRRLGLPCLAVDHQHIITACRHTLPPRLWGGYLSLAAVIRLFFSQASHHLVISFFRPPLRPGT
;
A
#
# COMPACT_ATOMS: atom_id res chain seq x y z
N MET A 1 17.96 16.85 -0.82
CA MET A 1 16.93 16.59 -1.83
C MET A 1 17.01 15.11 -2.19
N ALA A 2 15.93 14.35 -2.00
CA ALA A 2 15.90 12.91 -2.22
C ALA A 2 14.92 12.52 -3.33
N ARG A 3 15.14 11.38 -3.98
CA ARG A 3 14.27 10.74 -4.96
C ARG A 3 13.45 9.67 -4.26
N ILE A 4 12.14 9.82 -4.24
CA ILE A 4 11.24 8.97 -3.49
C ILE A 4 10.31 8.24 -4.46
N LEU A 5 10.37 6.90 -4.44
CA LEU A 5 9.38 6.07 -5.12
C LEU A 5 8.19 5.85 -4.18
N TYR A 6 6.97 6.18 -4.60
CA TYR A 6 5.78 6.06 -3.74
C TYR A 6 4.72 5.13 -4.36
N GLY A 7 4.59 3.91 -3.81
CA GLY A 7 3.52 2.97 -4.15
C GLY A 7 2.20 3.30 -3.45
N VAL A 8 1.13 3.50 -4.21
CA VAL A 8 -0.18 3.92 -3.66
C VAL A 8 -1.30 3.05 -4.21
N HIS A 9 -2.09 2.45 -3.31
CA HIS A 9 -3.25 1.64 -3.68
C HIS A 9 -4.28 2.44 -4.51
N GLY A 10 -4.72 1.87 -5.63
CA GLY A 10 -5.41 2.60 -6.69
C GLY A 10 -6.95 2.61 -6.62
N SER A 11 -7.56 1.83 -5.72
CA SER A 11 -9.00 1.56 -5.74
C SER A 11 -9.88 2.72 -5.26
N LEU A 12 -9.43 3.49 -4.26
CA LEU A 12 -10.19 4.58 -3.64
C LEU A 12 -9.32 5.83 -3.41
N HIS A 13 -9.97 6.98 -3.27
CA HIS A 13 -9.27 8.26 -3.11
C HIS A 13 -8.50 8.40 -1.79
N GLY A 14 -8.86 7.68 -0.72
CA GLY A 14 -8.27 7.89 0.61
C GLY A 14 -6.75 7.71 0.66
N HIS A 15 -6.23 6.68 -0.01
CA HIS A 15 -4.78 6.43 -0.12
C HIS A 15 -4.09 7.52 -0.94
N ALA A 16 -4.66 7.89 -2.08
CA ALA A 16 -4.10 8.91 -2.95
C ALA A 16 -4.13 10.31 -2.32
N VAL A 17 -5.18 10.69 -1.59
CA VAL A 17 -5.25 11.97 -0.86
C VAL A 17 -4.15 12.05 0.20
N ARG A 18 -3.94 10.97 0.96
CA ARG A 18 -2.86 10.91 1.95
C ARG A 18 -1.49 11.02 1.29
N ALA A 19 -1.25 10.25 0.25
CA ALA A 19 0.01 10.28 -0.48
C ALA A 19 0.29 11.66 -1.11
N LEU A 20 -0.74 12.29 -1.68
CA LEU A 20 -0.69 13.66 -2.21
C LEU A 20 -0.37 14.67 -1.11
N THR A 21 -1.00 14.54 0.06
CA THR A 21 -0.75 15.41 1.22
C THR A 21 0.71 15.34 1.67
N LEU A 22 1.27 14.13 1.76
CA LEU A 22 2.69 13.94 2.11
C LEU A 22 3.61 14.53 1.05
N ALA A 23 3.39 14.23 -0.24
CA ALA A 23 4.24 14.75 -1.30
C ALA A 23 4.18 16.28 -1.44
N ARG A 24 3.00 16.89 -1.20
CA ARG A 24 2.85 18.35 -1.12
C ARG A 24 3.53 18.97 0.10
N ARG A 25 3.67 18.23 1.21
CA ARG A 25 4.35 18.73 2.42
C ARG A 25 5.86 18.72 2.28
N PHE A 26 6.40 17.82 1.46
CA PHE A 26 7.83 17.60 1.24
C PHE A 26 8.25 17.88 -0.22
N ARG A 27 7.82 19.02 -0.80
CA ARG A 27 8.06 19.33 -2.24
C ARG A 27 9.53 19.51 -2.60
N GLU A 28 10.42 19.64 -1.61
CA GLU A 28 11.88 19.63 -1.77
C GLU A 28 12.43 18.25 -2.19
N HIS A 29 11.58 17.24 -2.32
CA HIS A 29 11.92 15.90 -2.79
C HIS A 29 11.25 15.61 -4.14
N THR A 30 11.89 14.76 -4.94
CA THR A 30 11.34 14.32 -6.23
C THR A 30 10.55 13.05 -6.02
N PHE A 31 9.23 13.09 -6.27
CA PHE A 31 8.36 11.93 -6.16
C PHE A 31 8.07 11.30 -7.51
N LEU A 32 8.18 9.98 -7.56
CA LEU A 32 7.64 9.15 -8.63
C LEU A 32 6.62 8.19 -8.05
N PHE A 33 5.37 8.28 -8.49
CA PHE A 33 4.30 7.43 -7.99
C PHE A 33 4.15 6.15 -8.81
N VAL A 34 3.85 5.06 -8.13
CA VAL A 34 3.34 3.82 -8.73
C VAL A 34 1.92 3.63 -8.22
N SER A 35 0.93 3.75 -9.09
CA SER A 35 -0.48 3.58 -8.73
C SER A 35 -1.29 3.07 -9.92
N HIS A 36 -2.61 3.03 -9.81
CA HIS A 36 -3.51 2.66 -10.89
C HIS A 36 -4.91 3.24 -10.65
N GLY A 37 -5.77 3.22 -11.67
CA GLY A 37 -7.18 3.56 -11.55
C GLY A 37 -7.41 4.96 -10.96
N ARG A 38 -8.30 5.06 -9.96
CA ARG A 38 -8.67 6.34 -9.34
C ARG A 38 -7.51 6.99 -8.59
N GLY A 39 -6.66 6.19 -7.95
CA GLY A 39 -5.48 6.72 -7.25
C GLY A 39 -4.50 7.40 -8.21
N ALA A 40 -4.21 6.76 -9.35
CA ALA A 40 -3.37 7.36 -10.38
C ALA A 40 -3.99 8.63 -10.99
N ALA A 41 -5.30 8.63 -11.26
CA ALA A 41 -6.02 9.79 -11.78
C ALA A 41 -5.93 11.01 -10.85
N LEU A 42 -5.95 10.81 -9.52
CA LEU A 42 -5.84 11.90 -8.54
C LEU A 42 -4.41 12.45 -8.43
N LEU A 43 -3.38 11.61 -8.61
CA LEU A 43 -1.98 12.00 -8.42
C LEU A 43 -1.35 12.66 -9.65
N ARG A 44 -1.77 12.25 -10.85
CA ARG A 44 -1.24 12.71 -12.15
C ARG A 44 -1.24 14.22 -12.39
N PRO A 45 -2.20 15.02 -11.90
CA PRO A 45 -2.20 16.46 -12.13
C PRO A 45 -0.98 17.20 -11.54
N GLU A 46 -0.36 16.66 -10.49
CA GLU A 46 0.73 17.34 -9.79
C GLU A 46 2.06 16.58 -9.79
N PHE A 47 2.03 15.26 -10.02
CA PHE A 47 3.22 14.43 -9.87
C PHE A 47 3.33 13.41 -11.02
N GLN A 48 4.55 12.95 -11.26
CA GLN A 48 4.79 11.85 -12.19
C GLN A 48 4.20 10.56 -11.65
N VAL A 49 3.43 9.85 -12.47
CA VAL A 49 2.77 8.59 -12.11
C VAL A 49 3.04 7.55 -13.18
N VAL A 50 3.60 6.42 -12.77
CA VAL A 50 3.68 5.20 -13.58
C VAL A 50 2.51 4.31 -13.18
N GLU A 51 1.68 3.96 -14.15
CA GLU A 51 0.53 3.10 -13.89
C GLU A 51 0.91 1.63 -14.02
N ILE A 52 0.93 0.94 -12.88
CA ILE A 52 1.12 -0.51 -12.79
C ILE A 52 -0.06 -1.06 -12.01
N PRO A 53 -0.99 -1.80 -12.65
CA PRO A 53 -2.16 -2.30 -11.96
C PRO A 53 -1.78 -3.20 -10.77
N GLY A 54 -2.27 -2.83 -9.60
CA GLY A 54 -2.15 -3.58 -8.34
C GLY A 54 -3.40 -4.43 -8.08
N PRO A 55 -3.49 -5.04 -6.89
CA PRO A 55 -4.69 -5.74 -6.51
C PRO A 55 -5.86 -4.75 -6.33
N LEU A 56 -7.08 -5.18 -6.65
CA LEU A 56 -8.29 -4.40 -6.46
C LEU A 56 -8.97 -4.73 -5.13
N THR A 57 -9.87 -3.86 -4.69
CA THR A 57 -10.76 -4.12 -3.55
C THR A 57 -12.18 -3.89 -4.01
N VAL A 58 -12.99 -4.95 -4.04
CA VAL A 58 -14.38 -4.89 -4.50
C VAL A 58 -15.30 -4.60 -3.32
N TYR A 59 -16.13 -3.57 -3.47
CA TYR A 59 -17.13 -3.20 -2.48
C TYR A 59 -18.54 -3.49 -3.00
N ARG A 60 -19.37 -4.10 -2.16
CA ARG A 60 -20.83 -4.27 -2.37
C ARG A 60 -21.54 -3.90 -1.08
N ASP A 61 -22.59 -3.10 -1.18
CA ASP A 61 -23.39 -2.63 -0.03
C ASP A 61 -22.54 -2.05 1.11
N HIS A 62 -21.54 -1.22 0.74
CA HIS A 62 -20.57 -0.61 1.67
C HIS A 62 -19.70 -1.59 2.46
N ARG A 63 -19.59 -2.85 2.02
CA ARG A 63 -18.74 -3.87 2.62
C ARG A 63 -17.77 -4.43 1.57
N VAL A 64 -16.62 -4.88 2.03
CA VAL A 64 -15.67 -5.59 1.16
C VAL A 64 -16.27 -6.95 0.82
N ASP A 65 -16.52 -7.19 -0.47
CA ASP A 65 -16.87 -8.51 -0.96
C ASP A 65 -15.56 -9.29 -1.14
N GLN A 66 -15.22 -10.11 -0.14
CA GLN A 66 -13.96 -10.86 -0.12
C GLN A 66 -13.87 -11.87 -1.27
N VAL A 67 -14.99 -12.52 -1.62
CA VAL A 67 -15.03 -13.53 -2.69
C VAL A 67 -14.87 -12.88 -4.05
N ALA A 68 -15.60 -11.80 -4.32
CA ALA A 68 -15.43 -11.04 -5.54
C ALA A 68 -14.02 -10.44 -5.62
N THR A 69 -13.52 -9.88 -4.51
CA THR A 69 -12.15 -9.35 -4.44
C THR A 69 -11.12 -10.42 -4.80
N LEU A 70 -11.22 -11.63 -4.22
CA LEU A 70 -10.29 -12.71 -4.55
C LEU A 70 -10.38 -13.13 -6.02
N ARG A 71 -11.60 -13.28 -6.54
CA ARG A 71 -11.85 -13.68 -7.93
C ARG A 71 -11.28 -12.66 -8.92
N GLU A 72 -11.56 -11.37 -8.72
CA GLU A 72 -11.04 -10.30 -9.58
C GLU A 72 -9.51 -10.21 -9.52
N ASN A 73 -8.91 -10.56 -8.38
CA ASN A 73 -7.46 -10.55 -8.20
C ASN A 73 -6.75 -11.82 -8.65
N LEU A 74 -7.45 -12.88 -9.07
CA LEU A 74 -6.79 -14.12 -9.47
C LEU A 74 -5.81 -13.90 -10.63
N ARG A 75 -6.24 -13.16 -11.66
CA ARG A 75 -5.37 -12.75 -12.79
C ARG A 75 -4.21 -11.86 -12.35
N PHE A 76 -4.45 -10.99 -11.35
CA PHE A 76 -3.40 -10.18 -10.78
C PHE A 76 -2.32 -11.06 -10.15
N PHE A 77 -2.70 -12.02 -9.29
CA PHE A 77 -1.74 -12.90 -8.61
C PHE A 77 -0.95 -13.77 -9.59
N LEU A 78 -1.58 -14.29 -10.64
CA LEU A 78 -0.89 -15.02 -11.71
C LEU A 78 0.16 -14.18 -12.46
N THR A 79 -0.01 -12.85 -12.47
CA THR A 79 0.90 -11.90 -13.15
C THR A 79 1.71 -11.04 -12.19
N ALA A 80 1.62 -11.29 -10.88
CA ALA A 80 2.20 -10.45 -9.84
C ALA A 80 3.73 -10.36 -9.98
N GLU A 81 4.38 -11.48 -10.26
CA GLU A 81 5.82 -11.54 -10.41
C GLU A 81 6.31 -10.70 -11.61
N ARG A 82 5.58 -10.70 -12.72
CA ARG A 82 5.86 -9.83 -13.87
C ARG A 82 5.75 -8.35 -13.48
N ARG A 83 4.74 -7.98 -12.70
CA ARG A 83 4.52 -6.61 -12.23
C ARG A 83 5.57 -6.16 -11.23
N ILE A 84 6.00 -7.05 -10.33
CA ILE A 84 7.12 -6.79 -9.40
C ILE A 84 8.39 -6.51 -10.22
N ARG A 85 8.68 -7.29 -11.26
CA ARG A 85 9.81 -7.01 -12.16
C ARG A 85 9.71 -5.67 -12.88
N GLN A 86 8.51 -5.23 -13.27
CA GLN A 86 8.30 -3.89 -13.82
C GLN A 86 8.66 -2.80 -12.80
N VAL A 87 8.25 -2.96 -11.54
CA VAL A 87 8.65 -2.02 -10.47
C VAL A 87 10.16 -2.08 -10.20
N MET A 88 10.77 -3.26 -10.24
CA MET A 88 12.24 -3.38 -10.10
C MET A 88 12.99 -2.66 -11.22
N ALA A 89 12.51 -2.77 -12.48
CA ALA A 89 13.07 -2.01 -13.60
C ALA A 89 12.89 -0.51 -13.38
N LEU A 90 11.73 -0.09 -12.84
CA LEU A 90 11.48 1.31 -12.50
C LEU A 90 12.44 1.81 -11.40
N ILE A 91 12.67 1.03 -10.35
CA ILE A 91 13.66 1.36 -9.30
C ILE A 91 15.04 1.53 -9.91
N ARG A 92 15.46 0.64 -10.82
CA ARG A 92 16.78 0.74 -11.48
C ARG A 92 16.89 1.97 -12.38
N ALA A 93 15.83 2.37 -13.07
CA ALA A 93 15.83 3.56 -13.93
C ALA A 93 15.74 4.85 -13.10
N PHE A 94 14.88 4.86 -12.08
CA PHE A 94 14.62 6.04 -11.27
C PHE A 94 15.62 6.22 -10.12
N GLN A 95 16.41 5.21 -9.75
CA GLN A 95 17.43 5.30 -8.68
C GLN A 95 16.92 6.05 -7.43
N PRO A 96 15.80 5.62 -6.81
CA PRO A 96 15.29 6.26 -5.60
C PRO A 96 16.23 6.06 -4.41
N ASP A 97 16.33 7.05 -3.54
CA ASP A 97 17.06 6.96 -2.27
C ASP A 97 16.28 6.16 -1.22
N ALA A 98 14.94 6.26 -1.27
CA ALA A 98 14.02 5.51 -0.43
C ALA A 98 12.67 5.32 -1.12
N ALA A 99 11.88 4.37 -0.61
CA ALA A 99 10.50 4.16 -1.03
C ALA A 99 9.51 4.43 0.10
N LEU A 100 8.33 4.91 -0.30
CA LEU A 100 7.13 4.93 0.52
C LEU A 100 6.11 3.96 -0.07
N CYS A 101 5.28 3.36 0.77
CA CYS A 101 4.09 2.66 0.29
C CYS A 101 2.87 2.96 1.16
N ASP A 102 1.70 2.92 0.54
CA ASP A 102 0.42 3.08 1.22
C ASP A 102 -0.53 1.97 0.75
N TYR A 103 -0.61 0.91 1.58
CA TYR A 103 -1.39 -0.29 1.30
C TYR A 103 -1.12 -0.87 -0.10
N ASP A 104 0.15 -0.79 -0.56
CA ASP A 104 0.57 -1.27 -1.87
C ASP A 104 1.23 -2.66 -1.80
N PHE A 105 0.92 -3.52 -2.77
CA PHE A 105 1.45 -4.88 -2.84
C PHE A 105 2.80 -4.94 -3.57
N LEU A 106 3.03 -4.09 -4.57
CA LEU A 106 4.11 -4.27 -5.56
C LEU A 106 5.43 -3.61 -5.14
N VAL A 107 5.40 -2.32 -4.79
CA VAL A 107 6.57 -1.53 -4.40
C VAL A 107 7.33 -2.13 -3.23
N PRO A 108 6.73 -2.45 -2.07
CA PRO A 108 7.50 -2.97 -0.95
C PRO A 108 8.18 -4.31 -1.26
N ARG A 109 7.57 -5.16 -2.11
CA ARG A 109 8.21 -6.41 -2.58
C ARG A 109 9.40 -6.15 -3.49
N ALA A 110 9.28 -5.23 -4.44
CA ALA A 110 10.37 -4.85 -5.32
C ALA A 110 11.54 -4.23 -4.53
N CYS A 111 11.22 -3.36 -3.56
CA CYS A 111 12.20 -2.73 -2.67
C CYS A 111 12.99 -3.77 -1.87
N ARG A 112 12.28 -4.72 -1.24
CA ARG A 112 12.89 -5.81 -0.47
C ARG A 112 13.89 -6.63 -1.28
N ARG A 113 13.57 -6.93 -2.54
CA ARG A 113 14.46 -7.70 -3.45
C ARG A 113 15.69 -6.91 -3.89
N LEU A 114 15.62 -5.59 -3.89
CA LEU A 114 16.71 -4.71 -4.31
C LEU A 114 17.45 -4.06 -3.12
N GLY A 115 17.08 -4.39 -1.88
CA GLY A 115 17.68 -3.79 -0.68
C GLY A 115 17.33 -2.31 -0.48
N LEU A 116 16.30 -1.79 -1.16
CA LEU A 116 15.87 -0.40 -0.99
C LEU A 116 15.01 -0.26 0.28
N PRO A 117 15.31 0.69 1.20
CA PRO A 117 14.46 0.92 2.36
C PRO A 117 13.07 1.41 1.91
N CYS A 118 12.04 0.82 2.50
CA CYS A 118 10.64 1.09 2.18
C CYS A 118 9.85 1.33 3.47
N LEU A 119 9.23 2.50 3.61
CA LEU A 119 8.38 2.86 4.72
C LEU A 119 6.90 2.76 4.32
N ALA A 120 6.15 1.87 4.96
CA ALA A 120 4.71 1.84 4.85
C ALA A 120 4.10 2.97 5.69
N VAL A 121 3.28 3.82 5.08
CA VAL A 121 2.51 4.88 5.76
C VAL A 121 1.03 4.67 5.46
N ASP A 122 0.36 3.93 6.35
CA ASP A 122 -1.05 3.59 6.18
C ASP A 122 -1.77 3.37 7.51
N HIS A 123 -3.10 3.34 7.42
CA HIS A 123 -3.97 3.07 8.54
C HIS A 123 -4.21 1.57 8.76
N GLN A 124 -4.04 0.75 7.72
CA GLN A 124 -4.52 -0.64 7.70
C GLN A 124 -3.69 -1.51 8.64
N HIS A 125 -2.40 -1.22 8.77
CA HIS A 125 -1.51 -1.88 9.71
C HIS A 125 -1.91 -1.72 11.19
N ILE A 126 -2.87 -0.85 11.54
CA ILE A 126 -3.46 -0.83 12.89
C ILE A 126 -4.01 -2.20 13.29
N ILE A 127 -4.55 -2.96 12.33
CA ILE A 127 -5.12 -4.30 12.55
C ILE A 127 -4.05 -5.27 13.03
N THR A 128 -2.84 -5.20 12.48
CA THR A 128 -1.77 -6.16 12.74
C THR A 128 -0.81 -5.67 13.82
N ALA A 129 -0.60 -4.35 13.93
CA ALA A 129 0.32 -3.71 14.87
C ALA A 129 -0.29 -3.46 16.26
N CYS A 130 -1.62 -3.34 16.38
CA CYS A 130 -2.26 -3.00 17.65
C CYS A 130 -3.10 -4.16 18.21
N ARG A 131 -3.39 -4.09 19.52
CA ARG A 131 -4.35 -4.94 20.22
C ARG A 131 -5.74 -4.33 20.12
N HIS A 132 -6.74 -5.18 19.89
CA HIS A 132 -8.13 -4.76 19.71
C HIS A 132 -9.03 -5.58 20.62
N THR A 133 -9.95 -4.91 21.30
CA THR A 133 -11.02 -5.55 22.07
C THR A 133 -12.27 -5.55 21.20
N LEU A 134 -12.67 -6.73 20.70
CA LEU A 134 -13.76 -6.87 19.75
C LEU A 134 -14.84 -7.80 20.29
N PRO A 135 -16.14 -7.51 20.04
CA PRO A 135 -17.21 -8.47 20.26
C PRO A 135 -16.95 -9.81 19.55
N PRO A 136 -17.31 -10.97 20.14
CA PRO A 136 -17.06 -12.30 19.58
C PRO A 136 -17.39 -12.45 18.09
N ARG A 137 -18.54 -11.91 17.67
CA ARG A 137 -19.02 -11.94 16.28
C ARG A 137 -18.11 -11.26 15.25
N LEU A 138 -17.20 -10.38 15.65
CA LEU A 138 -16.31 -9.64 14.75
C LEU A 138 -14.94 -10.30 14.56
N TRP A 139 -14.59 -11.29 15.39
CA TRP A 139 -13.26 -11.90 15.37
C TRP A 139 -12.94 -12.61 14.05
N GLY A 140 -13.90 -13.27 13.41
CA GLY A 140 -13.67 -13.91 12.10
C GLY A 140 -13.28 -12.90 11.01
N GLY A 141 -14.01 -11.79 10.93
CA GLY A 141 -13.70 -10.68 10.02
C GLY A 141 -12.36 -10.03 10.33
N TYR A 142 -12.04 -9.85 11.61
CA TYR A 142 -10.75 -9.32 12.05
C TYR A 142 -9.58 -10.24 11.70
N LEU A 143 -9.68 -11.54 11.96
CA LEU A 143 -8.62 -12.51 11.67
C LEU A 143 -8.37 -12.65 10.17
N SER A 144 -9.44 -12.70 9.35
CA SER A 144 -9.31 -12.72 7.89
C SER A 144 -8.60 -11.46 7.36
N LEU A 145 -8.98 -10.27 7.83
CA LEU A 145 -8.31 -9.03 7.43
C LEU A 145 -6.86 -8.96 7.91
N ALA A 146 -6.58 -9.40 9.14
CA ALA A 146 -5.23 -9.47 9.68
C ALA A 146 -4.33 -10.39 8.86
N ALA A 147 -4.85 -11.54 8.41
CA ALA A 147 -4.14 -12.44 7.52
C ALA A 147 -3.83 -11.77 6.16
N VAL A 148 -4.82 -11.09 5.57
CA VAL A 148 -4.61 -10.35 4.32
C VAL A 148 -3.50 -9.30 4.46
N ILE A 149 -3.54 -8.48 5.51
CA ILE A 149 -2.53 -7.43 5.72
C ILE A 149 -1.12 -8.05 5.87
N ARG A 150 -0.98 -9.06 6.72
CA ARG A 150 0.33 -9.72 6.95
C ARG A 150 0.89 -10.34 5.68
N LEU A 151 0.06 -11.08 4.94
CA LEU A 151 0.51 -11.82 3.76
C LEU A 151 0.75 -10.90 2.56
N PHE A 152 -0.12 -9.91 2.34
CA PHE A 152 -0.13 -9.12 1.12
C PHE A 152 0.54 -7.75 1.27
N PHE A 153 0.55 -7.13 2.45
CA PHE A 153 0.91 -5.71 2.57
C PHE A 153 2.05 -5.41 3.57
N SER A 154 2.50 -6.38 4.37
CA SER A 154 3.59 -6.17 5.35
C SER A 154 5.00 -6.48 4.81
N GLN A 155 5.27 -6.10 3.55
CA GLN A 155 6.58 -6.34 2.92
C GLN A 155 7.56 -5.15 3.03
N ALA A 156 7.11 -4.02 3.55
CA ALA A 156 7.95 -2.85 3.82
C ALA A 156 8.99 -3.17 4.91
N SER A 157 10.09 -2.39 4.96
CA SER A 157 11.11 -2.55 6.00
C SER A 157 10.71 -1.85 7.30
N HIS A 158 9.95 -0.77 7.21
CA HIS A 158 9.45 -0.01 8.35
C HIS A 158 7.96 0.31 8.16
N HIS A 159 7.23 0.51 9.26
CA HIS A 159 5.81 0.83 9.25
C HIS A 159 5.52 2.03 10.15
N LEU A 160 4.97 3.09 9.58
CA LEU A 160 4.36 4.21 10.29
C LEU A 160 2.84 4.04 10.24
N VAL A 161 2.30 3.47 11.31
CA VAL A 161 0.85 3.24 11.43
C VAL A 161 0.18 4.54 11.84
N ILE A 162 -0.65 5.08 10.96
CA ILE A 162 -1.42 6.30 11.24
C ILE A 162 -2.84 5.95 11.69
N SER A 163 -3.35 6.58 12.74
CA SER A 163 -4.74 6.41 13.13
C SER A 163 -5.29 7.59 13.93
N PHE A 164 -6.60 7.79 13.80
CA PHE A 164 -7.38 8.66 14.68
C PHE A 164 -7.63 8.01 16.05
N PHE A 165 -7.49 6.67 16.13
CA PHE A 165 -7.61 5.91 17.36
C PHE A 165 -6.22 5.60 17.95
N ARG A 166 -6.16 5.35 19.26
CA ARG A 166 -4.91 5.02 19.96
C ARG A 166 -5.00 3.67 20.69
N PRO A 167 -5.26 2.56 19.97
CA PRO A 167 -5.22 1.24 20.58
C PRO A 167 -3.77 0.90 21.03
N PRO A 168 -3.60 0.09 22.08
CA PRO A 168 -2.28 -0.29 22.55
C PRO A 168 -1.55 -1.14 21.52
N LEU A 169 -0.24 -0.91 21.37
CA LEU A 169 0.61 -1.68 20.46
C LEU A 169 0.75 -3.14 20.91
N ARG A 170 1.02 -4.03 19.94
CA ARG A 170 1.44 -5.39 20.23
C ARG A 170 2.94 -5.43 20.56
N PRO A 171 3.40 -6.38 21.39
CA PRO A 171 4.83 -6.57 21.62
C PRO A 171 5.53 -7.00 20.32
N GLY A 172 6.71 -6.44 20.04
CA GLY A 172 7.55 -6.84 18.91
C GLY A 172 7.07 -6.37 17.53
N THR A 173 6.19 -5.37 17.47
CA THR A 173 5.78 -4.67 16.24
C THR A 173 6.49 -3.35 16.08
#